data_AF-A0A292YLA3-F1
#
_entry.id   AF-A0A292YLA3-F1
#
_cell.length_a   1.000
_cell.length_b   1.000
_cell.length_c   1.000
_cell.angle_alpha   90.00
_cell.angle_beta   90.00
_cell.angle_gamma   90.00
#
_symmetry.space_group_name_H-M   'P 1'
#
loop_
_entity.id
_entity.type
_entity.pdbx_description
1 polymer ?
#
loop_
_entity_poly.entity_id
_entity_poly.type
_entity_poly.pdbx_seq_one_letter_code
_entity_poly.pdbx_strand_id
1 'polypeptide(L)'
;MKIETRLAQAGNRQDSATGAVSMPIHHSTTFSHPALGQSTGFDYTRTLNPTRKVLESTIADLENGTSGFAFASGMAAVSCLFELFEPGDHIVASNDLYGGTYRLLEQILKRKGLTTTYVDTGDLQAVETAVRSNTKCIFIETPTNPTMKITDIRGCSAIAKEAGAITIVDNTFMSPYFQRPLDLGADIVLHSGTKYLGGHNDVLCGLVAVKDEDLSQRLYFLQNSIGSVLGPQDCWLVVRGMKTLALRMERHNENAQLVARWLERHPLITKVYYPGLDGHPGKEVHEGQSGGYGGMLSFEVVEESMIEPILANVKLITFAESLGGVESLITYPARQTHFDIPKEVREAYGVTDRLLRFSVGIEHYQDIIEDLAQAIEAAKVGVKTNED
;
A
#
# COMPACT_ATOMS: atom_id res chain seq x y z
N MET A 1 20.62 10.89 8.07
CA MET A 1 19.64 12.02 8.17
C MET A 1 18.31 11.45 8.65
N LYS A 2 17.48 12.24 9.34
CA LYS A 2 16.11 11.81 9.71
C LYS A 2 15.21 11.80 8.46
N ILE A 3 14.11 11.03 8.49
CA ILE A 3 13.31 10.74 7.29
C ILE A 3 12.60 11.99 6.74
N GLU A 4 12.15 12.88 7.61
CA GLU A 4 11.51 14.15 7.27
C GLU A 4 12.47 15.03 6.46
N THR A 5 13.76 15.03 6.83
CA THR A 5 14.80 15.74 6.09
C THR A 5 15.04 15.12 4.71
N ARG A 6 15.10 13.79 4.62
CA ARG A 6 15.30 13.07 3.34
C ARG A 6 14.14 13.37 2.38
N LEU A 7 12.91 13.28 2.88
CA LEU A 7 11.68 13.59 2.14
C LEU A 7 11.70 15.04 1.62
N ALA A 8 11.93 16.02 2.49
CA ALA A 8 11.95 17.44 2.10
C ALA A 8 13.04 17.76 1.05
N GLN A 9 14.18 17.05 1.11
CA GLN A 9 15.31 17.24 0.20
C GLN A 9 15.25 16.37 -1.07
N ALA A 10 14.22 15.53 -1.25
CA ALA A 10 14.10 14.67 -2.43
C ALA A 10 14.22 15.47 -3.74
N GLY A 11 15.15 15.06 -4.61
CA GLY A 11 15.45 15.73 -5.88
C GLY A 11 16.10 17.11 -5.80
N ASN A 12 16.39 17.64 -4.60
CA ASN A 12 17.14 18.89 -4.46
C ASN A 12 18.63 18.66 -4.74
N ARG A 13 19.31 19.68 -5.27
CA ARG A 13 20.77 19.68 -5.54
C ARG A 13 21.25 18.60 -6.51
N GLN A 14 20.35 18.05 -7.34
CA GLN A 14 20.67 17.01 -8.32
C GLN A 14 20.87 17.56 -9.74
N ASP A 15 20.46 18.80 -10.02
CA ASP A 15 20.67 19.44 -11.31
C ASP A 15 21.98 20.24 -11.34
N SER A 16 23.05 19.58 -11.79
CA SER A 16 24.37 20.21 -11.97
C SER A 16 24.44 21.15 -13.17
N ALA A 17 23.50 21.06 -14.12
CA ALA A 17 23.54 21.86 -15.34
C ALA A 17 23.03 23.29 -15.10
N THR A 18 21.92 23.45 -14.36
CA THR A 18 21.34 24.78 -14.09
C THR A 18 21.31 25.17 -12.62
N GLY A 19 21.52 24.21 -11.72
CA GLY A 19 21.41 24.44 -10.27
C GLY A 19 19.96 24.53 -9.78
N ALA A 20 19.00 24.00 -10.53
CA ALA A 20 17.59 24.04 -10.15
C ALA A 20 17.35 23.35 -8.78
N VAL A 21 16.60 24.03 -7.90
CA VAL A 21 16.25 23.52 -6.56
C VAL A 21 15.22 22.40 -6.64
N SER A 22 14.21 22.55 -7.51
CA SER A 22 13.35 21.43 -7.90
C SER A 22 13.98 20.73 -9.09
N MET A 23 14.01 19.41 -9.07
CA MET A 23 14.47 18.64 -10.22
C MET A 23 13.69 19.02 -11.50
N PRO A 24 14.36 19.17 -12.65
CA PRO A 24 13.71 19.33 -13.94
C PRO A 24 12.91 18.09 -14.38
N ILE A 25 11.91 18.30 -15.24
CA ILE A 25 11.12 17.23 -15.85
C ILE A 25 11.70 16.93 -17.24
N HIS A 26 12.28 15.74 -17.40
CA HIS A 26 12.92 15.31 -18.65
C HIS A 26 11.94 14.50 -19.50
N HIS A 27 11.26 15.16 -20.44
CA HIS A 27 10.34 14.50 -21.38
C HIS A 27 11.04 13.79 -22.54
N SER A 28 12.34 14.03 -22.76
CA SER A 28 13.06 13.43 -23.88
C SER A 28 12.97 11.90 -23.85
N THR A 29 12.67 11.30 -24.99
CA THR A 29 12.64 9.83 -25.12
C THR A 29 14.03 9.26 -25.31
N THR A 30 14.92 10.02 -25.97
CA THR A 30 16.28 9.62 -26.35
C THR A 30 17.31 10.64 -25.90
N PHE A 31 18.55 10.19 -25.69
CA PHE A 31 19.67 11.01 -25.23
C PHE A 31 20.88 10.76 -26.14
N SER A 32 21.64 11.82 -26.45
CA SER A 32 22.81 11.71 -27.33
C SER A 32 23.97 10.99 -26.64
N HIS A 33 24.62 10.08 -27.37
CA HIS A 33 25.89 9.49 -26.94
C HIS A 33 27.06 10.44 -27.22
N PRO A 34 28.05 10.57 -26.30
CA PRO A 34 29.23 11.40 -26.55
C PRO A 34 30.09 10.92 -27.72
N ALA A 35 30.20 9.60 -27.90
CA ALA A 35 30.87 8.93 -29.01
C ALA A 35 30.41 7.47 -29.11
N LEU A 36 30.84 6.75 -30.15
CA LEU A 36 30.56 5.32 -30.31
C LEU A 36 31.04 4.53 -29.08
N GLY A 37 30.14 3.78 -28.44
CA GLY A 37 30.43 2.98 -27.25
C GLY A 37 30.52 3.76 -25.93
N GLN A 38 30.22 5.07 -25.92
CA GLN A 38 30.18 5.89 -24.71
C GLN A 38 28.73 6.20 -24.31
N SER A 39 28.43 6.25 -23.00
CA SER A 39 27.11 6.60 -22.47
C SER A 39 27.25 7.64 -21.38
N THR A 40 26.21 8.48 -21.24
CA THR A 40 26.04 9.40 -20.11
C THR A 40 25.37 8.72 -18.91
N GLY A 41 25.02 7.44 -19.05
CA GLY A 41 24.12 6.71 -18.17
C GLY A 41 22.65 6.83 -18.58
N PHE A 42 22.32 7.70 -19.56
CA PHE A 42 20.99 7.83 -20.14
C PHE A 42 21.08 7.68 -21.65
N ASP A 43 20.27 6.78 -22.19
CA ASP A 43 20.20 6.50 -23.63
C ASP A 43 18.75 6.55 -24.12
N TYR A 44 17.85 5.78 -23.48
CA TYR A 44 16.42 5.74 -23.80
C TYR A 44 15.55 5.72 -22.54
N THR A 45 14.49 6.53 -22.51
CA THR A 45 13.66 6.79 -21.31
C THR A 45 12.97 5.55 -20.73
N ARG A 46 12.67 4.52 -21.56
CA ARG A 46 12.17 3.24 -21.02
C ARG A 46 13.21 2.58 -20.11
N THR A 47 14.48 2.64 -20.48
CA THR A 47 15.58 2.06 -19.71
C THR A 47 15.91 2.90 -18.49
N LEU A 48 16.18 4.19 -18.66
CA LEU A 48 16.41 5.10 -17.55
C LEU A 48 16.05 6.53 -17.96
N ASN A 49 15.36 7.25 -17.07
CA ASN A 49 15.00 8.65 -17.26
C ASN A 49 15.51 9.47 -16.07
N PRO A 50 16.12 10.66 -16.26
CA PRO A 50 16.66 11.45 -15.15
C PRO A 50 15.65 11.77 -14.06
N THR A 51 14.41 12.13 -14.42
CA THR A 51 13.34 12.44 -13.45
C THR A 51 12.88 11.17 -12.72
N ARG A 52 12.74 10.03 -13.42
CA ARG A 52 12.42 8.75 -12.79
C ARG A 52 13.52 8.26 -11.85
N LYS A 53 14.78 8.43 -12.25
CA LYS A 53 15.94 8.07 -11.43
C LYS A 53 15.92 8.76 -10.08
N VAL A 54 15.46 10.02 -10.00
CA VAL A 54 15.30 10.72 -8.72
C VAL A 54 14.28 10.02 -7.83
N LEU A 55 13.11 9.67 -8.36
CA LEU A 55 12.06 8.96 -7.62
C LEU A 55 12.54 7.57 -7.17
N GLU A 56 13.16 6.83 -8.06
CA GLU A 56 13.74 5.50 -7.81
C GLU A 56 14.83 5.55 -6.72
N SER A 57 15.72 6.53 -6.78
CA SER A 57 16.74 6.75 -5.74
C SER A 57 16.11 7.19 -4.42
N THR A 58 15.04 7.99 -4.47
CA THR A 58 14.34 8.48 -3.28
C THR A 58 13.65 7.33 -2.55
N ILE A 59 12.91 6.46 -3.26
CA ILE A 59 12.23 5.35 -2.59
C ILE A 59 13.23 4.31 -2.04
N ALA A 60 14.32 4.04 -2.77
CA ALA A 60 15.41 3.20 -2.26
C ALA A 60 15.99 3.77 -0.96
N ASP A 61 16.32 5.06 -0.95
CA ASP A 61 16.80 5.76 0.24
C ASP A 61 15.78 5.61 1.38
N LEU A 62 14.52 6.01 1.18
CA LEU A 62 13.50 5.99 2.24
C LEU A 62 13.26 4.61 2.87
N GLU A 63 13.34 3.54 2.09
CA GLU A 63 13.20 2.15 2.55
C GLU A 63 14.51 1.51 3.03
N ASN A 64 15.62 2.25 2.99
CA ASN A 64 16.98 1.73 3.23
C ASN A 64 17.35 0.56 2.31
N GLY A 65 16.84 0.58 1.07
CA GLY A 65 17.13 -0.42 0.04
C GLY A 65 18.37 -0.08 -0.79
N THR A 66 18.86 -1.08 -1.51
CA THR A 66 19.96 -0.96 -2.48
C THR A 66 19.51 -0.18 -3.74
N SER A 67 18.33 -0.51 -4.25
CA SER A 67 17.77 0.09 -5.47
C SER A 67 16.25 0.24 -5.37
N GLY A 68 15.73 1.17 -6.17
CA GLY A 68 14.29 1.42 -6.28
C GLY A 68 13.83 1.46 -7.73
N PHE A 69 12.55 1.16 -7.96
CA PHE A 69 11.96 1.02 -9.29
C PHE A 69 10.59 1.69 -9.33
N ALA A 70 10.32 2.47 -10.38
CA ALA A 70 9.04 3.14 -10.57
C ALA A 70 8.25 2.61 -11.76
N PHE A 71 7.00 2.25 -11.50
CA PHE A 71 6.08 1.59 -12.42
C PHE A 71 4.81 2.42 -12.64
N ALA A 72 4.18 2.22 -13.79
CA ALA A 72 2.96 2.93 -14.20
C ALA A 72 1.76 2.75 -13.25
N SER A 73 1.77 1.73 -12.38
CA SER A 73 0.78 1.51 -11.32
C SER A 73 1.30 0.53 -10.28
N GLY A 74 0.65 0.46 -9.12
CA GLY A 74 0.92 -0.59 -8.12
C GLY A 74 0.78 -1.99 -8.72
N MET A 75 -0.25 -2.22 -9.54
CA MET A 75 -0.43 -3.52 -10.22
C MET A 75 0.62 -3.80 -11.29
N ALA A 76 1.16 -2.78 -11.97
CA ALA A 76 2.29 -2.95 -12.87
C ALA A 76 3.56 -3.38 -12.11
N ALA A 77 3.78 -2.84 -10.90
CA ALA A 77 4.85 -3.28 -10.02
C ALA A 77 4.66 -4.74 -9.57
N VAL A 78 3.48 -5.08 -9.01
CA VAL A 78 3.13 -6.46 -8.61
C VAL A 78 3.31 -7.44 -9.77
N SER A 79 2.84 -7.07 -10.97
CA SER A 79 2.95 -7.94 -12.14
C SER A 79 4.42 -8.17 -12.52
N CYS A 80 5.25 -7.12 -12.50
CA CYS A 80 6.69 -7.25 -12.75
C CYS A 80 7.40 -8.08 -11.68
N LEU A 81 7.03 -7.94 -10.40
CA LEU A 81 7.60 -8.72 -9.30
C LEU A 81 7.34 -10.22 -9.49
N PHE A 82 6.14 -10.61 -9.93
CA PHE A 82 5.82 -12.02 -10.14
C PHE A 82 6.54 -12.66 -11.33
N GLU A 83 7.11 -11.87 -12.25
CA GLU A 83 7.97 -12.39 -13.32
C GLU A 83 9.39 -12.73 -12.80
N LEU A 84 9.66 -12.59 -11.49
CA LEU A 84 10.84 -13.17 -10.84
C LEU A 84 10.75 -14.70 -10.64
N PHE A 85 9.55 -15.27 -10.76
CA PHE A 85 9.26 -16.66 -10.48
C PHE A 85 8.97 -17.45 -11.75
N GLU A 86 9.20 -18.75 -11.69
CA GLU A 86 9.11 -19.65 -12.84
C GLU A 86 7.89 -20.58 -12.73
N PRO A 87 7.40 -21.14 -13.86
CA PRO A 87 6.35 -22.16 -13.82
C PRO A 87 6.74 -23.33 -12.89
N GLY A 88 5.83 -23.68 -11.97
CA GLY A 88 6.06 -24.68 -10.94
C GLY A 88 6.43 -24.10 -9.57
N ASP A 89 6.75 -22.80 -9.49
CA ASP A 89 6.95 -22.13 -8.20
C ASP A 89 5.65 -21.96 -7.42
N HIS A 90 5.79 -21.94 -6.10
CA HIS A 90 4.71 -21.77 -5.14
C HIS A 90 4.89 -20.48 -4.32
N ILE A 91 3.76 -19.80 -4.07
CA ILE A 91 3.67 -18.57 -3.28
C ILE A 91 2.80 -18.83 -2.06
N VAL A 92 3.26 -18.45 -0.87
CA VAL A 92 2.39 -18.28 0.30
C VAL A 92 1.98 -16.82 0.36
N ALA A 93 0.68 -16.54 0.48
CA ALA A 93 0.17 -15.17 0.48
C ALA A 93 -0.81 -14.90 1.61
N SER A 94 -0.92 -13.66 2.06
CA SER A 94 -2.01 -13.23 2.94
C SER A 94 -3.38 -13.60 2.35
N ASN A 95 -4.34 -13.99 3.18
CA ASN A 95 -5.70 -14.32 2.73
C ASN A 95 -6.57 -13.08 2.48
N ASP A 96 -6.25 -11.96 3.13
CA ASP A 96 -6.91 -10.67 2.99
C ASP A 96 -6.03 -9.71 2.17
N LEU A 97 -5.67 -10.11 0.95
CA LEU A 97 -4.94 -9.26 0.01
C LEU A 97 -5.88 -8.29 -0.70
N TYR A 98 -5.32 -7.18 -1.17
CA TYR A 98 -5.99 -6.38 -2.19
C TYR A 98 -6.53 -7.24 -3.35
N GLY A 99 -7.83 -7.11 -3.63
CA GLY A 99 -8.53 -7.92 -4.64
C GLY A 99 -7.89 -7.94 -6.03
N GLY A 100 -7.20 -6.87 -6.43
CA GLY A 100 -6.44 -6.84 -7.68
C GLY A 100 -5.25 -7.82 -7.72
N THR A 101 -4.57 -8.01 -6.59
CA THR A 101 -3.46 -8.97 -6.44
C THR A 101 -3.98 -10.40 -6.48
N TYR A 102 -5.07 -10.69 -5.77
CA TYR A 102 -5.75 -11.99 -5.83
C TYR A 102 -6.18 -12.34 -7.26
N ARG A 103 -6.82 -11.38 -7.96
CA ARG A 103 -7.24 -11.55 -9.35
C ARG A 103 -6.07 -11.86 -10.29
N LEU A 104 -4.94 -11.17 -10.13
CA LEU A 104 -3.73 -11.43 -10.90
C LEU A 104 -3.21 -12.86 -10.67
N LEU A 105 -3.11 -13.29 -9.41
CA LEU A 105 -2.63 -14.62 -9.04
C LEU A 105 -3.54 -15.73 -9.58
N GLU A 106 -4.84 -15.69 -9.26
CA GLU A 106 -5.77 -16.76 -9.62
C GLU A 106 -6.15 -16.77 -11.11
N GLN A 107 -6.38 -15.60 -11.70
CA GLN A 107 -6.90 -15.53 -13.04
C GLN A 107 -5.80 -15.43 -14.10
N ILE A 108 -4.59 -14.97 -13.80
CA ILE A 108 -3.54 -14.80 -14.81
C ILE A 108 -2.37 -15.75 -14.54
N LEU A 109 -1.74 -15.64 -13.38
CA LEU A 109 -0.48 -16.32 -13.09
C LEU A 109 -0.63 -17.82 -12.85
N LYS A 110 -1.78 -18.26 -12.33
CA LYS A 110 -2.13 -19.68 -12.22
C LYS A 110 -2.07 -20.42 -13.56
N ARG A 111 -2.53 -19.77 -14.63
CA ARG A 111 -2.49 -20.32 -15.99
C ARG A 111 -1.08 -20.32 -16.58
N LYS A 112 -0.17 -19.51 -16.03
CA LYS A 112 1.27 -19.50 -16.35
C LYS A 112 2.10 -20.48 -15.50
N GLY A 113 1.47 -21.24 -14.60
CA GLY A 113 2.12 -22.27 -13.81
C GLY A 113 2.58 -21.85 -12.42
N LEU A 114 2.28 -20.63 -11.96
CA LEU A 114 2.47 -20.25 -10.55
C LEU A 114 1.32 -20.79 -9.71
N THR A 115 1.59 -21.21 -8.48
CA THR A 115 0.55 -21.67 -7.55
C THR A 115 0.61 -20.89 -6.24
N THR A 116 -0.54 -20.67 -5.62
CA THR A 116 -0.63 -19.88 -4.38
C THR A 116 -1.39 -20.64 -3.30
N THR A 117 -0.89 -20.58 -2.07
CA THR A 117 -1.65 -20.92 -0.85
C THR A 117 -1.92 -19.64 -0.07
N TYR A 118 -3.18 -19.36 0.20
CA TYR A 118 -3.61 -18.20 0.98
C TYR A 118 -3.81 -18.60 2.44
N VAL A 119 -3.20 -17.86 3.38
CA VAL A 119 -3.30 -18.12 4.82
C VAL A 119 -3.49 -16.84 5.60
N ASP A 120 -3.94 -16.95 6.86
CA ASP A 120 -3.86 -15.82 7.78
C ASP A 120 -2.40 -15.61 8.18
N THR A 121 -1.77 -14.57 7.65
CA THR A 121 -0.35 -14.27 7.92
C THR A 121 -0.14 -13.64 9.29
N GLY A 122 -1.21 -13.31 10.04
CA GLY A 122 -1.12 -13.02 11.46
C GLY A 122 -0.82 -14.24 12.32
N ASP A 123 -0.96 -15.45 11.77
CA ASP A 123 -0.60 -16.71 12.41
C ASP A 123 0.65 -17.32 11.74
N LEU A 124 1.80 -17.17 12.39
CA LEU A 124 3.08 -17.70 11.89
C LEU A 124 3.06 -19.23 11.72
N GLN A 125 2.27 -19.97 12.50
CA GLN A 125 2.17 -21.42 12.36
C GLN A 125 1.41 -21.79 11.08
N ALA A 126 0.38 -21.04 10.72
CA ALA A 126 -0.33 -21.20 9.45
C ALA A 126 0.60 -20.91 8.26
N VAL A 127 1.44 -19.88 8.36
CA VAL A 127 2.46 -19.56 7.36
C VAL A 127 3.46 -20.71 7.20
N GLU A 128 4.04 -21.19 8.30
CA GLU A 128 5.00 -22.30 8.29
C GLU A 128 4.40 -23.57 7.68
N THR A 129 3.16 -23.91 8.05
CA THR A 129 2.45 -25.09 7.52
C THR A 129 2.17 -24.99 6.02
N ALA A 130 1.97 -23.78 5.50
CA ALA A 130 1.71 -23.56 4.08
C ALA A 130 2.97 -23.65 3.20
N VAL A 131 4.17 -23.61 3.79
CA VAL A 131 5.42 -23.75 3.06
C VAL A 131 5.55 -25.16 2.48
N ARG A 132 5.91 -25.20 1.20
CA ARG A 132 6.21 -26.39 0.40
C ARG A 132 7.64 -26.35 -0.09
N SER A 133 8.18 -27.48 -0.54
CA SER A 133 9.53 -27.60 -1.09
C SER A 133 9.80 -26.72 -2.33
N ASN A 134 8.75 -26.35 -3.07
CA ASN A 134 8.80 -25.45 -4.22
C ASN A 134 8.37 -24.00 -3.89
N THR A 135 8.25 -23.63 -2.61
CA THR A 135 7.89 -22.25 -2.22
C THR A 135 9.05 -21.31 -2.51
N LYS A 136 8.77 -20.23 -3.24
CA LYS A 136 9.76 -19.20 -3.58
C LYS A 136 9.43 -17.81 -3.06
N CYS A 137 8.21 -17.60 -2.58
CA CYS A 137 7.76 -16.30 -2.10
C CYS A 137 6.82 -16.45 -0.91
N ILE A 138 7.02 -15.61 0.10
CA ILE A 138 5.99 -15.24 1.08
C ILE A 138 5.60 -13.79 0.80
N PHE A 139 4.39 -13.58 0.26
CA PHE A 139 3.85 -12.28 -0.10
C PHE A 139 2.86 -11.80 0.97
N ILE A 140 3.22 -10.74 1.70
CA ILE A 140 2.43 -10.24 2.82
C ILE A 140 1.98 -8.80 2.62
N GLU A 141 0.81 -8.48 3.14
CA GLU A 141 0.26 -7.12 3.24
C GLU A 141 0.01 -6.85 4.73
N THR A 142 0.58 -5.77 5.29
CA THR A 142 0.33 -5.44 6.70
C THR A 142 0.42 -3.94 6.98
N PRO A 143 -0.60 -3.35 7.64
CA PRO A 143 -1.93 -3.91 7.92
C PRO A 143 -2.69 -4.30 6.64
N THR A 144 -3.55 -5.33 6.69
CA THR A 144 -4.31 -5.78 5.52
C THR A 144 -5.47 -4.85 5.16
N ASN A 145 -5.79 -4.75 3.88
CA ASN A 145 -6.99 -4.09 3.37
C ASN A 145 -8.14 -5.10 3.16
N PRO A 146 -9.33 -4.93 3.79
CA PRO A 146 -9.77 -3.80 4.62
C PRO A 146 -9.77 -4.12 6.12
N THR A 147 -9.43 -5.33 6.55
CA THR A 147 -9.68 -5.77 7.95
C THR A 147 -8.55 -5.43 8.94
N MET A 148 -7.50 -4.75 8.47
CA MET A 148 -6.37 -4.23 9.27
C MET A 148 -5.62 -5.31 10.04
N LYS A 149 -5.57 -6.56 9.53
CA LYS A 149 -4.81 -7.64 10.18
C LYS A 149 -3.33 -7.32 10.20
N ILE A 150 -2.66 -7.70 11.29
CA ILE A 150 -1.23 -7.49 11.49
C ILE A 150 -0.48 -8.79 11.22
N THR A 151 0.55 -8.71 10.39
CA THR A 151 1.50 -9.79 10.13
C THR A 151 2.83 -9.46 10.79
N ASP A 152 3.47 -10.43 11.45
CA ASP A 152 4.84 -10.28 11.94
C ASP A 152 5.81 -10.39 10.76
N ILE A 153 6.34 -9.24 10.30
CA ILE A 153 7.27 -9.19 9.16
C ILE A 153 8.55 -9.96 9.48
N ARG A 154 9.05 -9.89 10.72
CA ARG A 154 10.30 -10.56 11.11
C ARG A 154 10.09 -12.07 11.12
N GLY A 155 8.97 -12.52 11.69
CA GLY A 155 8.57 -13.93 11.72
C GLY A 155 8.42 -14.53 10.31
N CYS A 156 7.64 -13.89 9.44
CA CYS A 156 7.48 -14.34 8.06
C CYS A 156 8.81 -14.33 7.29
N SER A 157 9.65 -13.30 7.48
CA SER A 157 10.96 -13.23 6.84
C SER A 157 11.91 -14.35 7.28
N ALA A 158 11.85 -14.75 8.55
CA ALA A 158 12.62 -15.88 9.07
C ALA A 158 12.17 -17.20 8.43
N ILE A 159 10.86 -17.46 8.37
CA ILE A 159 10.28 -18.65 7.73
C ILE A 159 10.67 -18.71 6.25
N ALA A 160 10.54 -17.60 5.52
CA ALA A 160 10.92 -17.54 4.10
C ALA A 160 12.39 -17.90 3.89
N LYS A 161 13.27 -17.33 4.73
CA LYS A 161 14.71 -17.58 4.66
C LYS A 161 15.07 -19.04 4.90
N GLU A 162 14.45 -19.70 5.88
CA GLU A 162 14.64 -21.13 6.14
C GLU A 162 14.19 -22.00 4.96
N ALA A 163 13.14 -21.58 4.25
CA ALA A 163 12.63 -22.26 3.06
C ALA A 163 13.42 -21.94 1.77
N GLY A 164 14.40 -21.03 1.81
CA GLY A 164 15.07 -20.54 0.60
C GLY A 164 14.15 -19.72 -0.32
N ALA A 165 13.12 -19.09 0.25
CA ALA A 165 12.17 -18.19 -0.39
C ALA A 165 12.50 -16.73 -0.08
N ILE A 166 11.97 -15.81 -0.88
CA ILE A 166 12.04 -14.37 -0.60
C ILE A 166 10.76 -13.87 0.08
N THR A 167 10.87 -12.79 0.85
CA THR A 167 9.70 -12.08 1.41
C THR A 167 9.44 -10.79 0.65
N ILE A 168 8.21 -10.64 0.17
CA ILE A 168 7.70 -9.41 -0.46
C ILE A 168 6.64 -8.81 0.45
N VAL A 169 6.82 -7.55 0.84
CA VAL A 169 5.85 -6.82 1.68
C VAL A 169 5.20 -5.70 0.88
N ASP A 170 3.87 -5.74 0.73
CA ASP A 170 3.10 -4.56 0.33
C ASP A 170 2.95 -3.63 1.54
N ASN A 171 3.67 -2.51 1.50
CA ASN A 171 3.78 -1.52 2.57
C ASN A 171 2.95 -0.26 2.28
N THR A 172 1.99 -0.37 1.36
CA THR A 172 1.18 0.77 0.88
C THR A 172 0.49 1.53 2.02
N PHE A 173 0.00 0.84 3.06
CA PHE A 173 -0.80 1.45 4.14
C PHE A 173 0.03 2.23 5.14
N MET A 174 1.28 1.82 5.37
CA MET A 174 2.14 2.47 6.36
C MET A 174 3.11 3.46 5.72
N SER A 175 3.44 3.26 4.44
CA SER A 175 4.51 3.96 3.72
C SER A 175 5.89 3.78 4.40
N PRO A 176 6.99 4.22 3.77
CA PRO A 176 8.32 4.20 4.40
C PRO A 176 8.41 5.07 5.66
N TYR A 177 7.42 5.95 5.88
CA TYR A 177 7.40 6.86 7.05
C TYR A 177 7.24 6.09 8.36
N PHE A 178 6.23 5.21 8.43
CA PHE A 178 5.94 4.46 9.65
C PHE A 178 6.53 3.06 9.65
N GLN A 179 6.73 2.41 8.52
CA GLN A 179 7.23 1.03 8.48
C GLN A 179 8.26 0.86 7.36
N ARG A 180 9.37 0.17 7.66
CA ARG A 180 10.44 -0.14 6.69
C ARG A 180 10.69 -1.65 6.66
N PRO A 181 9.96 -2.41 5.83
CA PRO A 181 10.05 -3.86 5.81
C PRO A 181 11.45 -4.42 5.54
N LEU A 182 12.28 -3.72 4.76
CA LEU A 182 13.66 -4.17 4.50
C LEU A 182 14.50 -4.22 5.79
N ASP A 183 14.31 -3.25 6.70
CA ASP A 183 14.94 -3.24 8.03
C ASP A 183 14.44 -4.40 8.93
N LEU A 184 13.28 -4.98 8.58
CA LEU A 184 12.60 -6.03 9.34
C LEU A 184 12.87 -7.44 8.78
N GLY A 185 13.69 -7.55 7.74
CA GLY A 185 14.11 -8.83 7.17
C GLY A 185 13.58 -9.13 5.78
N ALA A 186 12.60 -8.37 5.28
CA ALA A 186 12.06 -8.56 3.94
C ALA A 186 13.10 -8.31 2.85
N ASP A 187 12.92 -8.92 1.69
CA ASP A 187 13.86 -8.79 0.57
C ASP A 187 13.39 -7.75 -0.45
N ILE A 188 12.06 -7.58 -0.56
CA ILE A 188 11.40 -6.61 -1.44
C ILE A 188 10.29 -5.91 -0.67
N VAL A 189 10.21 -4.59 -0.82
CA VAL A 189 9.06 -3.79 -0.40
C VAL A 189 8.39 -3.17 -1.62
N LEU A 190 7.06 -3.29 -1.66
CA LEU A 190 6.17 -2.79 -2.69
C LEU A 190 5.30 -1.66 -2.13
N HIS A 191 5.01 -0.67 -2.96
CA HIS A 191 4.04 0.37 -2.71
C HIS A 191 3.15 0.60 -3.93
N SER A 192 1.85 0.75 -3.70
CA SER A 192 1.03 1.58 -4.58
C SER A 192 1.33 3.05 -4.29
N GLY A 193 2.28 3.62 -5.05
CA GLY A 193 2.65 5.03 -4.95
C GLY A 193 1.49 6.00 -5.21
N THR A 194 0.42 5.51 -5.83
CA THR A 194 -0.89 6.16 -5.98
C THR A 194 -1.49 6.69 -4.66
N LYS A 195 -1.14 6.04 -3.53
CA LYS A 195 -1.77 6.27 -2.22
C LYS A 195 -1.02 7.35 -1.44
N TYR A 196 -0.56 7.07 -0.23
CA TYR A 196 0.11 8.06 0.62
C TYR A 196 1.33 8.74 0.00
N LEU A 197 2.08 8.04 -0.87
CA LEU A 197 3.29 8.58 -1.48
C LEU A 197 2.98 9.73 -2.47
N GLY A 198 2.03 9.52 -3.39
CA GLY A 198 1.48 10.57 -4.23
C GLY A 198 0.65 11.55 -3.43
N GLY A 199 -0.32 11.04 -2.66
CA GLY A 199 -1.01 11.75 -1.58
C GLY A 199 -2.04 12.80 -2.01
N HIS A 200 -2.27 12.98 -3.31
CA HIS A 200 -3.10 14.07 -3.84
C HIS A 200 -4.17 13.58 -4.84
N ASN A 201 -4.43 12.26 -4.88
CA ASN A 201 -5.46 11.65 -5.73
C ASN A 201 -5.34 11.99 -7.24
N ASP A 202 -4.12 12.30 -7.73
CA ASP A 202 -3.87 12.84 -9.07
C ASP A 202 -2.81 12.07 -9.87
N VAL A 203 -2.28 10.96 -9.32
CA VAL A 203 -1.24 10.16 -9.98
C VAL A 203 -1.40 8.67 -9.70
N LEU A 204 -1.29 7.84 -10.75
CA LEU A 204 -1.22 6.39 -10.64
C LEU A 204 0.24 5.96 -10.66
N CYS A 205 0.67 5.18 -9.66
CA CYS A 205 2.07 4.82 -9.51
C CYS A 205 2.24 3.52 -8.71
N GLY A 206 3.25 2.73 -9.08
CA GLY A 206 3.80 1.65 -8.25
C GLY A 206 5.27 1.91 -7.99
N LEU A 207 5.74 1.63 -6.77
CA LEU A 207 7.15 1.74 -6.40
C LEU A 207 7.61 0.45 -5.74
N VAL A 208 8.84 0.06 -6.00
CA VAL A 208 9.50 -1.07 -5.35
C VAL A 208 10.85 -0.62 -4.83
N ALA A 209 11.25 -1.10 -3.65
CA ALA A 209 12.64 -1.07 -3.21
C ALA A 209 13.11 -2.49 -2.84
N VAL A 210 14.39 -2.77 -3.08
CA VAL A 210 14.98 -4.10 -2.86
C VAL A 210 16.19 -4.04 -1.95
N LYS A 211 16.43 -5.14 -1.24
CA LYS A 211 17.49 -5.25 -0.24
C LYS A 211 18.89 -5.34 -0.83
N ASP A 212 19.07 -6.03 -1.95
CA ASP A 212 20.41 -6.35 -2.47
C ASP A 212 20.57 -6.15 -3.99
N GLU A 213 21.82 -6.31 -4.43
CA GLU A 213 22.25 -6.08 -5.80
C GLU A 213 21.77 -7.16 -6.79
N ASP A 214 21.54 -8.41 -6.34
CA ASP A 214 21.01 -9.46 -7.21
C ASP A 214 19.57 -9.14 -7.62
N LEU A 215 18.72 -8.83 -6.63
CA LEU A 215 17.35 -8.40 -6.87
C LEU A 215 17.29 -7.11 -7.68
N SER A 216 18.21 -6.17 -7.42
CA SER A 216 18.36 -4.94 -8.20
C SER A 216 18.57 -5.24 -9.69
N GLN A 217 19.52 -6.10 -10.03
CA GLN A 217 19.83 -6.44 -11.43
C GLN A 217 18.68 -7.17 -12.12
N ARG A 218 18.05 -8.12 -11.43
CA ARG A 218 16.91 -8.88 -11.95
C ARG A 218 15.70 -7.99 -12.21
N LEU A 219 15.34 -7.11 -11.27
CA LEU A 219 14.22 -6.19 -11.46
C LEU A 219 14.51 -5.10 -12.49
N TYR A 220 15.73 -4.59 -12.57
CA TYR A 220 16.11 -3.66 -13.63
C TYR A 220 15.92 -4.28 -15.01
N PHE A 221 16.36 -5.54 -15.19
CA PHE A 221 16.15 -6.28 -16.42
C PHE A 221 14.66 -6.44 -16.75
N LEU A 222 13.84 -6.84 -15.78
CA LEU A 222 12.40 -7.05 -15.97
C LEU A 222 11.66 -5.73 -16.27
N GLN A 223 11.88 -4.67 -15.48
CA GLN A 223 11.25 -3.37 -15.68
C GLN A 223 11.56 -2.81 -17.07
N ASN A 224 12.82 -2.89 -17.51
CA ASN A 224 13.23 -2.43 -18.84
C ASN A 224 12.61 -3.27 -19.96
N SER A 225 12.59 -4.60 -19.80
CA SER A 225 12.13 -5.54 -20.84
C SER A 225 10.61 -5.55 -21.00
N ILE A 226 9.88 -5.53 -19.89
CA ILE A 226 8.41 -5.46 -19.86
C ILE A 226 7.95 -4.05 -20.25
N GLY A 227 8.69 -3.01 -19.84
CA GLY A 227 8.44 -1.63 -20.23
C GLY A 227 7.31 -0.94 -19.47
N SER A 228 6.89 -1.47 -18.32
CA SER A 228 5.80 -0.94 -17.49
C SER A 228 6.23 0.25 -16.60
N VAL A 229 7.10 1.11 -17.13
CA VAL A 229 7.73 2.23 -16.40
C VAL A 229 6.81 3.42 -16.18
N LEU A 230 7.06 4.18 -15.11
CA LEU A 230 6.36 5.43 -14.84
C LEU A 230 6.85 6.58 -15.74
N GLY A 231 5.92 7.41 -16.21
CA GLY A 231 6.21 8.60 -17.01
C GLY A 231 6.87 9.72 -16.21
N PRO A 232 7.69 10.60 -16.83
CA PRO A 232 8.46 11.61 -16.11
C PRO A 232 7.61 12.66 -15.39
N GLN A 233 6.43 13.02 -15.93
CA GLN A 233 5.50 13.94 -15.27
C GLN A 233 4.97 13.34 -13.95
N ASP A 234 4.53 12.09 -14.01
CA ASP A 234 4.03 11.36 -12.84
C ASP A 234 5.13 11.14 -11.81
N CYS A 235 6.36 10.86 -12.25
CA CYS A 235 7.52 10.78 -11.36
C CYS A 235 7.71 12.08 -10.57
N TRP A 236 7.58 13.23 -11.25
CA TRP A 236 7.68 14.53 -10.59
C TRP A 236 6.53 14.79 -9.61
N LEU A 237 5.29 14.44 -9.97
CA LEU A 237 4.13 14.56 -9.08
C LEU A 237 4.32 13.73 -7.80
N VAL A 238 4.79 12.49 -7.92
CA VAL A 238 5.04 11.62 -6.76
C VAL A 238 6.15 12.19 -5.87
N VAL A 239 7.29 12.62 -6.44
CA VAL A 239 8.36 13.27 -5.64
C VAL A 239 7.84 14.54 -4.95
N ARG A 240 7.02 15.34 -5.63
CA ARG A 240 6.37 16.51 -5.02
C ARG A 240 5.47 16.11 -3.85
N GLY A 241 4.68 15.06 -4.00
CA GLY A 241 3.85 14.49 -2.94
C GLY A 241 4.66 13.99 -1.74
N MET A 242 5.75 13.27 -2.00
CA MET A 242 6.64 12.72 -0.97
C MET A 242 7.25 13.80 -0.08
N LYS A 243 7.51 15.01 -0.59
CA LYS A 243 8.07 16.12 0.21
C LYS A 243 7.19 16.53 1.40
N THR A 244 5.90 16.23 1.35
CA THR A 244 4.95 16.51 2.45
C THR A 244 4.48 15.25 3.17
N LEU A 245 5.04 14.07 2.84
CA LEU A 245 4.59 12.79 3.38
C LEU A 245 4.62 12.76 4.91
N ALA A 246 5.71 13.20 5.55
CA ALA A 246 5.82 13.21 7.01
C ALA A 246 4.68 13.98 7.68
N LEU A 247 4.44 15.23 7.24
CA LEU A 247 3.39 16.10 7.77
C LEU A 247 1.99 15.48 7.57
N ARG A 248 1.74 14.91 6.39
CA ARG A 248 0.46 14.27 6.08
C ARG A 248 0.26 13.02 6.90
N MET A 249 1.26 12.14 7.00
CA MET A 249 1.16 10.88 7.74
C MET A 249 0.96 11.10 9.24
N GLU A 250 1.60 12.10 9.84
CA GLU A 250 1.34 12.49 11.23
C GLU A 250 -0.11 12.90 11.44
N ARG A 251 -0.63 13.78 10.57
CA ARG A 251 -2.02 14.25 10.64
C ARG A 251 -3.03 13.12 10.39
N HIS A 252 -2.78 12.27 9.40
CA HIS A 252 -3.58 11.08 9.13
C HIS A 252 -3.65 10.17 10.35
N ASN A 253 -2.51 9.90 10.99
CA ASN A 253 -2.42 9.06 12.18
C ASN A 253 -3.19 9.67 13.36
N GLU A 254 -2.98 10.96 13.65
CA GLU A 254 -3.70 11.66 14.72
C GLU A 254 -5.21 11.64 14.50
N ASN A 255 -5.66 12.01 13.30
CA ASN A 255 -7.07 12.05 12.94
C ASN A 255 -7.70 10.65 13.02
N ALA A 256 -7.05 9.63 12.45
CA ALA A 256 -7.57 8.27 12.45
C ALA A 256 -7.70 7.71 13.88
N GLN A 257 -6.75 8.01 14.77
CA GLN A 257 -6.85 7.57 16.16
C GLN A 257 -8.03 8.22 16.89
N LEU A 258 -8.29 9.52 16.65
CA LEU A 258 -9.42 10.22 17.24
C LEU A 258 -10.76 9.69 16.70
N VAL A 259 -10.86 9.49 15.38
CA VAL A 259 -12.05 8.92 14.72
C VAL A 259 -12.30 7.49 15.20
N ALA A 260 -11.28 6.63 15.25
CA ALA A 260 -11.42 5.25 15.69
C ALA A 260 -11.97 5.14 17.12
N ARG A 261 -11.46 5.96 18.04
CA ARG A 261 -11.94 6.00 19.43
C ARG A 261 -13.36 6.54 19.57
N TRP A 262 -13.75 7.47 18.71
CA TRP A 262 -15.13 7.95 18.67
C TRP A 262 -16.08 6.86 18.14
N LEU A 263 -15.72 6.19 17.04
CA LEU A 263 -16.47 5.08 16.47
C LEU A 263 -16.63 3.91 17.46
N GLU A 264 -15.58 3.57 18.21
CA GLU A 264 -15.60 2.48 19.21
C GLU A 264 -16.65 2.69 20.31
N ARG A 265 -17.03 3.95 20.57
CA ARG A 265 -18.04 4.32 21.59
C ARG A 265 -19.42 4.55 21.01
N HIS A 266 -19.57 4.50 19.69
CA HIS A 266 -20.81 4.86 19.01
C HIS A 266 -21.81 3.69 19.05
N PRO A 267 -23.07 3.88 19.51
CA PRO A 267 -24.02 2.79 19.77
C PRO A 267 -24.46 2.01 18.52
N LEU A 268 -24.32 2.62 17.34
CA LEU A 268 -24.66 1.99 16.04
C LEU A 268 -23.46 1.34 15.34
N ILE A 269 -22.30 1.29 16.00
CA ILE A 269 -21.08 0.66 15.49
C ILE A 269 -20.79 -0.58 16.33
N THR A 270 -20.71 -1.76 15.68
CA THR A 270 -20.50 -3.03 16.38
C THR A 270 -19.04 -3.40 16.54
N LYS A 271 -18.16 -2.88 15.66
CA LYS A 271 -16.73 -3.20 15.67
C LYS A 271 -15.93 -2.15 14.93
N VAL A 272 -14.72 -1.87 15.40
CA VAL A 272 -13.75 -0.99 14.73
C VAL A 272 -12.44 -1.76 14.54
N TYR A 273 -11.88 -1.69 13.35
CA TYR A 273 -10.63 -2.28 12.94
C TYR A 273 -9.61 -1.16 12.76
N TYR A 274 -8.77 -0.95 13.79
CA TYR A 274 -7.69 0.03 13.76
C TYR A 274 -6.53 -0.45 14.66
N PRO A 275 -5.29 -0.57 14.15
CA PRO A 275 -4.17 -1.11 14.92
C PRO A 275 -3.87 -0.37 16.23
N GLY A 276 -4.25 0.92 16.31
CA GLY A 276 -4.02 1.76 17.49
C GLY A 276 -5.05 1.64 18.61
N LEU A 277 -6.14 0.87 18.44
CA LEU A 277 -7.13 0.64 19.49
C LEU A 277 -6.65 -0.41 20.50
N ASP A 278 -7.11 -0.30 21.74
CA ASP A 278 -6.79 -1.30 22.77
C ASP A 278 -7.49 -2.63 22.45
N GLY A 279 -6.77 -3.74 22.61
CA GLY A 279 -7.28 -5.07 22.29
C GLY A 279 -7.32 -5.41 20.80
N HIS A 280 -6.81 -4.55 19.91
CA HIS A 280 -6.65 -4.92 18.49
C HIS A 280 -5.68 -6.12 18.35
N PRO A 281 -6.09 -7.22 17.68
CA PRO A 281 -5.22 -8.38 17.47
C PRO A 281 -3.91 -7.98 16.78
N GLY A 282 -2.78 -8.41 17.34
CA GLY A 282 -1.45 -8.08 16.80
C GLY A 282 -0.95 -6.66 17.08
N LYS A 283 -1.61 -5.88 17.95
CA LYS A 283 -1.14 -4.52 18.33
C LYS A 283 0.31 -4.49 18.80
N GLU A 284 0.71 -5.41 19.68
CA GLU A 284 2.09 -5.48 20.19
C GLU A 284 3.10 -5.75 19.08
N VAL A 285 2.75 -6.62 18.12
CA VAL A 285 3.57 -6.88 16.93
C VAL A 285 3.68 -5.60 16.09
N HIS A 286 2.55 -4.92 15.85
CA HIS A 286 2.50 -3.68 15.08
C HIS A 286 3.39 -2.59 15.67
N GLU A 287 3.27 -2.34 16.98
CA GLU A 287 4.10 -1.35 17.71
C GLU A 287 5.58 -1.73 17.73
N GLY A 288 5.91 -3.03 17.70
CA GLY A 288 7.28 -3.52 17.57
C GLY A 288 7.89 -3.36 16.17
N GLN A 289 7.09 -3.03 15.14
CA GLN A 289 7.55 -2.95 13.75
C GLN A 289 7.12 -1.68 13.00
N SER A 290 6.39 -0.77 13.65
CA SER A 290 5.91 0.47 13.05
C SER A 290 6.01 1.66 14.01
N GLY A 291 6.30 2.85 13.48
CA GLY A 291 6.36 4.11 14.21
C GLY A 291 5.02 4.84 14.36
N GLY A 292 3.93 4.27 13.84
CA GLY A 292 2.58 4.83 13.91
C GLY A 292 1.54 3.81 13.46
N TYR A 293 0.25 4.17 13.46
CA TYR A 293 -0.86 3.27 13.12
C TYR A 293 -1.50 3.59 11.76
N GLY A 294 -1.09 4.70 11.12
CA GLY A 294 -1.56 5.09 9.79
C GLY A 294 -2.93 5.78 9.80
N GLY A 295 -3.43 6.12 8.61
CA GLY A 295 -4.70 6.82 8.41
C GLY A 295 -5.88 5.93 7.99
N MET A 296 -5.69 4.61 8.02
CA MET A 296 -6.69 3.65 7.55
C MET A 296 -7.38 2.98 8.74
N LEU A 297 -8.70 2.91 8.70
CA LEU A 297 -9.52 2.11 9.61
C LEU A 297 -10.71 1.51 8.86
N SER A 298 -11.34 0.51 9.46
CA SER A 298 -12.66 0.02 9.03
C SER A 298 -13.59 -0.11 10.22
N PHE A 299 -14.88 -0.12 9.99
CA PHE A 299 -15.87 -0.31 11.05
C PHE A 299 -17.12 -1.01 10.53
N GLU A 300 -17.80 -1.74 11.42
CA GLU A 300 -19.07 -2.40 11.12
C GLU A 300 -20.23 -1.64 11.76
N VAL A 301 -21.26 -1.37 10.96
CA VAL A 301 -22.54 -0.86 11.43
C VAL A 301 -23.42 -2.00 11.95
N VAL A 302 -24.42 -1.69 12.77
CA VAL A 302 -25.34 -2.70 13.33
C VAL A 302 -26.10 -3.48 12.25
N GLU A 303 -26.57 -2.80 11.20
CA GLU A 303 -27.36 -3.39 10.11
C GLU A 303 -26.86 -2.94 8.73
N GLU A 304 -26.93 -3.85 7.73
CA GLU A 304 -26.58 -3.55 6.33
C GLU A 304 -27.42 -2.42 5.74
N SER A 305 -28.68 -2.29 6.19
CA SER A 305 -29.62 -1.24 5.77
C SER A 305 -29.09 0.19 5.99
N MET A 306 -28.11 0.36 6.88
CA MET A 306 -27.48 1.65 7.17
C MET A 306 -26.43 2.09 6.14
N ILE A 307 -25.87 1.16 5.36
CA ILE A 307 -24.74 1.43 4.47
C ILE A 307 -25.09 2.50 3.43
N GLU A 308 -26.15 2.28 2.65
CA GLU A 308 -26.56 3.21 1.60
C GLU A 308 -26.94 4.59 2.16
N PRO A 309 -27.75 4.72 3.22
CA PRO A 309 -28.02 6.01 3.85
C PRO A 309 -26.77 6.74 4.34
N ILE A 310 -25.81 6.06 4.99
CA ILE A 310 -24.56 6.70 5.43
C ILE A 310 -23.82 7.29 4.23
N LEU A 311 -23.60 6.48 3.19
CA LEU A 311 -22.83 6.88 2.02
C LEU A 311 -23.52 7.99 1.21
N ALA A 312 -24.85 8.04 1.22
CA ALA A 312 -25.63 9.08 0.55
C ALA A 312 -25.65 10.42 1.32
N ASN A 313 -25.38 10.41 2.63
CA ASN A 313 -25.55 11.58 3.49
C ASN A 313 -24.24 12.24 3.93
N VAL A 314 -23.07 11.63 3.73
CA VAL A 314 -21.77 12.30 3.94
C VAL A 314 -21.66 13.56 3.07
N LYS A 315 -21.10 14.65 3.62
CA LYS A 315 -21.02 15.97 2.98
C LYS A 315 -19.58 16.46 2.81
N LEU A 316 -18.71 16.10 3.74
CA LEU A 316 -17.28 16.36 3.70
C LEU A 316 -16.55 15.15 3.13
N ILE A 317 -16.88 13.97 3.66
CA ILE A 317 -16.25 12.71 3.28
C ILE A 317 -16.76 12.30 1.91
N THR A 318 -15.84 11.95 1.01
CA THR A 318 -16.21 11.50 -0.33
C THR A 318 -16.40 9.98 -0.36
N PHE A 319 -17.54 9.51 -0.85
CA PHE A 319 -17.73 8.10 -1.18
C PHE A 319 -16.99 7.75 -2.48
N ALA A 320 -15.82 7.14 -2.37
CA ALA A 320 -14.98 6.79 -3.52
C ALA A 320 -14.08 5.59 -3.21
N GLU A 321 -13.60 4.93 -4.28
CA GLU A 321 -12.49 4.00 -4.17
C GLU A 321 -11.17 4.75 -3.94
N SER A 322 -10.08 4.01 -3.71
CA SER A 322 -8.77 4.54 -3.30
C SER A 322 -8.68 5.00 -1.83
N LEU A 323 -7.52 5.53 -1.44
CA LEU A 323 -7.14 5.91 -0.08
C LEU A 323 -5.82 6.70 -0.08
N GLY A 324 -5.50 7.31 1.06
CA GLY A 324 -4.21 7.93 1.36
C GLY A 324 -3.96 9.28 0.71
N GLY A 325 -5.00 9.88 0.10
CA GLY A 325 -5.01 11.27 -0.31
C GLY A 325 -5.22 12.21 0.88
N VAL A 326 -5.09 13.52 0.65
CA VAL A 326 -5.35 14.54 1.68
C VAL A 326 -6.82 14.62 2.09
N GLU A 327 -7.73 14.24 1.20
CA GLU A 327 -9.17 14.18 1.44
C GLU A 327 -9.60 12.87 2.09
N SER A 328 -10.59 12.94 2.98
CA SER A 328 -11.22 11.81 3.62
C SER A 328 -12.11 11.03 2.63
N LEU A 329 -11.84 9.73 2.49
CA LEU A 329 -12.60 8.84 1.59
C LEU A 329 -13.22 7.67 2.36
N ILE A 330 -14.49 7.39 2.11
CA ILE A 330 -15.18 6.20 2.60
C ILE A 330 -15.54 5.28 1.44
N THR A 331 -15.46 3.96 1.64
CA THR A 331 -15.82 2.96 0.62
C THR A 331 -16.58 1.81 1.26
N TYR A 332 -17.34 1.07 0.44
CA TYR A 332 -18.04 -0.14 0.81
C TYR A 332 -17.35 -1.36 0.16
N PRO A 333 -16.45 -2.06 0.88
CA PRO A 333 -15.58 -3.07 0.29
C PRO A 333 -16.34 -4.21 -0.41
N ALA A 334 -17.45 -4.67 0.17
CA ALA A 334 -18.25 -5.79 -0.33
C ALA A 334 -18.82 -5.58 -1.75
N ARG A 335 -19.04 -4.34 -2.18
CA ARG A 335 -19.56 -4.02 -3.53
C ARG A 335 -18.57 -3.33 -4.45
N GLN A 336 -17.44 -2.87 -3.92
CA GLN A 336 -16.43 -2.14 -4.69
C GLN A 336 -15.12 -2.93 -4.72
N THR A 337 -14.21 -2.64 -3.80
CA THR A 337 -12.83 -3.12 -3.84
C THR A 337 -12.64 -4.64 -3.72
N HIS A 338 -13.63 -5.36 -3.17
CA HIS A 338 -13.58 -6.81 -2.93
C HIS A 338 -14.73 -7.55 -3.63
N PHE A 339 -15.43 -6.90 -4.57
CA PHE A 339 -16.55 -7.50 -5.31
C PHE A 339 -16.16 -8.77 -6.09
N ASP A 340 -14.93 -8.84 -6.59
CA ASP A 340 -14.42 -9.99 -7.34
C ASP A 340 -14.15 -11.25 -6.49
N ILE A 341 -14.23 -11.14 -5.15
CA ILE A 341 -14.02 -12.25 -4.22
C ILE A 341 -15.38 -12.89 -3.88
N PRO A 342 -15.54 -14.22 -3.98
CA PRO A 342 -16.78 -14.91 -3.65
C PRO A 342 -17.30 -14.56 -2.24
N LYS A 343 -18.63 -14.46 -2.07
CA LYS A 343 -19.26 -13.99 -0.83
C LYS A 343 -18.81 -14.78 0.40
N GLU A 344 -18.81 -16.09 0.28
CA GLU A 344 -18.44 -17.00 1.36
C GLU A 344 -16.96 -16.83 1.76
N VAL A 345 -16.10 -16.52 0.78
CA VAL A 345 -14.67 -16.29 1.01
C VAL A 345 -14.43 -14.94 1.68
N ARG A 346 -15.08 -13.86 1.21
CA ARG A 346 -14.93 -12.52 1.79
C ARG A 346 -15.48 -12.45 3.22
N GLU A 347 -16.63 -13.09 3.49
CA GLU A 347 -17.20 -13.16 4.84
C GLU A 347 -16.33 -13.96 5.80
N ALA A 348 -15.70 -15.06 5.33
CA ALA A 348 -14.81 -15.88 6.14
C ALA A 348 -13.60 -15.12 6.71
N TYR A 349 -13.16 -14.04 6.05
CA TYR A 349 -12.04 -13.22 6.51
C TYR A 349 -12.46 -11.87 7.11
N GLY A 350 -13.76 -11.62 7.26
CA GLY A 350 -14.30 -10.46 7.98
C GLY A 350 -14.84 -9.31 7.10
N VAL A 351 -14.88 -9.49 5.78
CA VAL A 351 -15.46 -8.50 4.85
C VAL A 351 -16.96 -8.76 4.71
N THR A 352 -17.72 -8.28 5.68
CA THR A 352 -19.18 -8.43 5.74
C THR A 352 -19.91 -7.36 4.91
N ASP A 353 -21.20 -7.59 4.64
CA ASP A 353 -22.08 -6.58 4.01
C ASP A 353 -22.38 -5.37 4.95
N ARG A 354 -21.79 -5.33 6.16
CA ARG A 354 -21.90 -4.22 7.12
C ARG A 354 -20.60 -3.42 7.29
N LEU A 355 -19.54 -3.80 6.59
CA LEU A 355 -18.22 -3.19 6.75
C LEU A 355 -18.08 -1.93 5.89
N LEU A 356 -17.68 -0.82 6.49
CA LEU A 356 -17.20 0.38 5.80
C LEU A 356 -15.70 0.53 6.05
N ARG A 357 -14.94 0.86 4.99
CA ARG A 357 -13.52 1.22 5.11
C ARG A 357 -13.39 2.72 4.97
N PHE A 358 -12.60 3.31 5.86
CA PHE A 358 -12.40 4.75 5.92
C PHE A 358 -10.91 5.10 5.82
N SER A 359 -10.57 5.90 4.81
CA SER A 359 -9.28 6.57 4.64
C SER A 359 -9.43 7.96 5.23
N VAL A 360 -8.96 8.15 6.46
CA VAL A 360 -9.07 9.41 7.18
C VAL A 360 -8.08 10.40 6.59
N GLY A 361 -8.56 11.54 6.11
CA GLY A 361 -7.77 12.60 5.50
C GLY A 361 -7.06 13.50 6.51
N ILE A 362 -6.62 14.67 6.04
CA ILE A 362 -5.92 15.67 6.86
C ILE A 362 -6.78 16.87 7.25
N GLU A 363 -8.10 16.78 7.04
CA GLU A 363 -9.05 17.80 7.48
C GLU A 363 -9.04 17.93 9.02
N HIS A 364 -9.74 18.93 9.54
CA HIS A 364 -9.90 19.05 10.98
C HIS A 364 -10.73 17.86 11.50
N TYR A 365 -10.21 17.13 12.48
CA TYR A 365 -10.82 15.86 12.92
C TYR A 365 -12.26 16.02 13.44
N GLN A 366 -12.61 17.18 14.01
CA GLN A 366 -13.97 17.44 14.48
C GLN A 366 -14.96 17.47 13.31
N ASP A 367 -14.60 18.10 12.20
CA ASP A 367 -15.45 18.18 11.01
C ASP A 367 -15.68 16.78 10.41
N ILE A 368 -14.65 15.94 10.43
CA ILE A 368 -14.74 14.52 10.02
C ILE A 368 -15.74 13.76 10.91
N ILE A 369 -15.62 13.90 12.23
CA ILE A 369 -16.51 13.24 13.20
C ILE A 369 -17.95 13.75 13.06
N GLU A 370 -18.14 15.06 12.92
CA GLU A 370 -19.47 15.67 12.77
C GLU A 370 -20.16 15.21 11.49
N ASP A 371 -19.42 15.08 10.38
CA ASP A 371 -19.96 14.57 9.12
C ASP A 371 -20.35 13.08 9.21
N LEU A 372 -19.52 12.25 9.85
CA LEU A 372 -19.88 10.85 10.11
C LEU A 372 -21.08 10.74 11.07
N ALA A 373 -21.12 11.54 12.13
CA ALA A 373 -22.17 11.50 13.14
C ALA A 373 -23.54 11.81 12.51
N GLN A 374 -23.62 12.88 11.71
CA GLN A 374 -24.89 13.23 11.05
C GLN A 374 -25.30 12.19 10.00
N ALA A 375 -24.35 11.60 9.26
CA ALA A 375 -24.64 10.56 8.28
C ALA A 375 -25.14 9.26 8.95
N ILE A 376 -24.53 8.87 10.08
CA ILE A 376 -24.95 7.70 10.85
C ILE A 376 -26.32 7.91 11.51
N GLU A 377 -26.60 9.10 12.05
CA GLU A 377 -27.93 9.40 12.63
C GLU A 377 -29.02 9.42 11.54
N ALA A 378 -28.73 9.95 10.35
CA ALA A 378 -29.66 9.89 9.22
C ALA A 378 -29.99 8.43 8.80
N ALA A 379 -29.03 7.51 8.96
CA ALA A 379 -29.21 6.09 8.65
C ALA A 379 -30.03 5.32 9.70
N LYS A 380 -30.27 5.91 10.87
CA LYS A 380 -31.02 5.28 11.97
C LYS A 380 -32.49 5.00 11.65
N VAL A 381 -33.07 5.73 10.68
CA VAL A 381 -34.50 5.70 10.34
C VAL A 381 -34.99 4.31 9.86
N GLY A 382 -34.10 3.33 9.66
CA GLY A 382 -34.43 1.94 9.32
C GLY A 382 -34.00 0.87 10.34
N VAL A 383 -33.37 1.23 11.46
CA VAL A 383 -32.86 0.27 12.45
C VAL A 383 -33.98 -0.11 13.41
N LYS A 384 -34.36 -1.39 13.48
CA LYS A 384 -35.31 -1.87 14.49
C LYS A 384 -34.61 -1.89 15.84
N THR A 385 -34.88 -0.92 16.71
CA THR A 385 -34.47 -1.01 18.10
C THR A 385 -35.33 -2.05 18.80
N ASN A 386 -34.75 -2.85 19.71
CA ASN A 386 -35.46 -3.86 20.53
C ASN A 386 -36.54 -3.27 21.48
N GLU A 387 -36.96 -2.03 21.27
CA GLU A 387 -38.01 -1.32 21.99
C GLU A 387 -39.23 -0.95 21.10
N ASP A 388 -39.28 -1.38 19.83
CA ASP A 388 -40.45 -1.25 18.95
C ASP A 388 -41.31 -2.53 18.86
#